data_AF-A0A3S8R9D0-F1
#
_entry.id   AF-A0A3S8R9D0-F1
#
_cell.length_a   1.000
_cell.length_b   1.000
_cell.length_c   1.000
_cell.angle_alpha   90.00
_cell.angle_beta   90.00
_cell.angle_gamma   90.00
#
_symmetry.space_group_name_H-M   'P 1'
#
loop_
_entity.id
_entity.type
_entity.pdbx_description
1 polymer ?
#
loop_
_entity_poly.entity_id
_entity_poly.type
_entity_poly.pdbx_seq_one_letter_code
_entity_poly.pdbx_strand_id
1 'polypeptide(L)' 'MWSNNNYSSVLKMYLEKYTSLKLQINTSGLIASVEKQENGQWINDRNLPNILNKLSTSINLGKDVTIILQQ' A
#
# COMPACT_ATOMS: atom_id res chain seq x y z
N MET A 1 1.82 -6.97 -11.44
CA MET A 1 0.70 -6.88 -10.49
C MET A 1 0.33 -5.44 -10.15
N TRP A 2 1.26 -4.56 -9.79
CA TRP A 2 0.97 -3.15 -9.47
C TRP A 2 1.29 -2.15 -10.58
N SER A 3 1.79 -2.66 -11.70
CA SER A 3 1.89 -1.96 -12.98
C SER A 3 0.54 -1.78 -13.69
N ASN A 4 -0.57 -2.28 -13.12
CA ASN A 4 -1.90 -1.92 -13.60
C ASN A 4 -2.12 -0.42 -13.31
N ASN A 5 -2.51 0.35 -14.33
CA ASN A 5 -2.53 1.82 -14.29
C ASN A 5 -3.19 2.35 -13.01
N ASN A 6 -4.28 1.73 -12.55
CA ASN A 6 -5.03 2.18 -11.38
C ASN A 6 -4.23 2.09 -10.06
N TYR A 7 -3.49 1.00 -9.83
CA TYR A 7 -2.68 0.83 -8.62
C TYR A 7 -1.56 1.88 -8.57
N SER A 8 -0.83 1.99 -9.68
CA SER A 8 0.29 2.91 -9.79
C SER A 8 -0.13 4.37 -9.62
N SER A 9 -1.29 4.77 -10.17
CA SER A 9 -1.81 6.13 -10.03
C SER A 9 -2.21 6.48 -8.60
N VAL A 10 -2.89 5.58 -7.89
CA VAL A 10 -3.25 5.80 -6.48
C VAL A 10 -1.99 5.93 -5.61
N LEU A 11 -1.03 5.03 -5.78
CA LEU A 11 0.23 5.07 -5.01
C LEU A 11 1.02 6.34 -5.31
N LYS A 12 1.11 6.77 -6.57
CA LYS A 12 1.75 8.05 -6.95
C LYS A 12 1.06 9.25 -6.30
N MET A 13 -0.27 9.33 -6.35
CA MET A 13 -1.02 10.44 -5.73
C MET A 13 -0.76 10.55 -4.22
N TYR A 14 -0.62 9.42 -3.53
CA TYR A 14 -0.25 9.42 -2.11
C TYR A 14 1.22 9.79 -1.89
N LEU A 15 2.12 9.27 -2.72
CA LEU A 15 3.55 9.60 -2.66
C LEU A 15 3.83 11.05 -3.06
N GLU A 16 2.96 11.77 -3.77
CA GLU A 16 3.08 13.22 -3.96
C GLU A 16 2.86 14.02 -2.66
N LYS A 17 2.13 13.45 -1.69
CA LYS A 17 1.79 14.09 -0.42
C LYS A 17 2.66 13.61 0.74
N TYR A 18 3.13 12.38 0.68
CA TYR A 18 3.83 11.68 1.74
C TYR A 18 5.17 11.14 1.23
N THR A 19 6.23 11.29 2.01
CA THR A 19 7.58 10.89 1.60
C THR A 19 7.74 9.39 1.43
N SER A 20 6.98 8.61 2.20
CA SER A 20 6.98 7.15 2.14
C SER A 20 5.60 6.58 2.44
N LEU A 21 5.34 5.40 1.87
CA LEU A 21 4.21 4.53 2.22
C LEU A 21 4.75 3.16 2.64
N LYS A 22 4.20 2.59 3.71
CA LYS A 22 4.46 1.21 4.14
C LYS A 22 3.19 0.40 3.98
N LEU A 23 3.24 -0.61 3.12
CA LEU A 23 2.15 -1.51 2.84
C LEU A 23 2.44 -2.85 3.52
N GLN A 24 1.53 -3.31 4.37
CA GLN A 24 1.58 -4.64 4.96
C GLN A 24 0.57 -5.53 4.24
N ILE A 25 1.04 -6.64 3.69
CA ILE A 25 0.28 -7.58 2.88
C ILE A 25 0.27 -8.91 3.61
N ASN A 26 -0.91 -9.48 3.81
CA ASN A 26 -1.04 -10.77 4.48
C ASN A 26 -0.75 -11.95 3.56
N THR A 27 -0.72 -13.16 4.13
CA THR A 27 -0.53 -14.42 3.41
C THR A 27 -1.47 -14.62 2.22
N SER A 28 -2.68 -14.07 2.26
CA SER A 28 -3.69 -14.15 1.18
C SER A 28 -3.47 -13.13 0.06
N GLY A 29 -2.45 -12.28 0.16
CA GLY A 29 -2.15 -11.22 -0.81
C GLY A 29 -2.99 -9.95 -0.64
N LEU A 30 -3.76 -9.84 0.44
CA LEU A 30 -4.54 -8.64 0.73
C LEU A 30 -3.70 -7.66 1.54
N ILE A 31 -3.85 -6.37 1.23
CA ILE A 31 -3.25 -5.28 2.00
C ILE A 31 -4.00 -5.18 3.32
N ALA A 32 -3.35 -5.63 4.39
CA ALA A 32 -3.88 -5.63 5.75
C ALA A 32 -3.81 -4.23 6.37
N SER A 33 -2.75 -3.47 6.08
CA SER A 33 -2.61 -2.10 6.55
C SER A 33 -1.75 -1.27 5.61
N VAL A 34 -1.96 0.05 5.66
CA VAL A 34 -1.07 1.01 5.03
C VAL A 34 -0.76 2.10 6.05
N GLU A 35 0.51 2.44 6.17
CA GLU A 35 0.98 3.59 6.93
C GLU A 35 1.64 4.59 5.98
N LYS A 36 1.45 5.87 6.26
CA LYS A 36 2.11 6.99 5.57
C LYS A 36 3.09 7.67 6.50
N GLN A 37 4.19 8.14 5.95
CA GLN A 37 5.17 8.89 6.72
C GLN A 37 4.82 10.38 6.69
N GLU A 38 4.54 10.94 7.87
CA GLU A 38 4.29 12.37 8.08
C GLU A 38 5.17 12.85 9.24
N ASN A 39 5.98 13.89 9.02
CA ASN A 39 6.88 14.47 10.04
C ASN A 39 7.76 13.43 10.77
N GLY A 40 8.26 12.44 10.03
CA GLY A 40 9.10 11.36 10.55
C GLY A 40 8.35 10.25 11.29
N GLN A 41 7.03 10.35 11.45
CA GLN A 41 6.19 9.35 12.10
C GLN A 41 5.40 8.54 11.09
N TRP A 42 5.15 7.27 11.41
CA TRP A 42 4.25 6.41 10.65
C TRP A 42 2.82 6.57 11.18
N ILE A 43 1.92 6.98 10.31
CA ILE A 43 0.51 7.20 10.63
C ILE A 43 -0.32 6.23 9.81
N ASN A 44 -1.21 5.48 10.47
CA ASN A 44 -2.10 4.54 9.80
C ASN A 44 -3.09 5.26 8.88
N ASP A 45 -3.20 4.82 7.63
CA ASP A 45 -4.24 5.25 6.71
C ASP A 45 -5.38 4.23 6.68
N ARG A 46 -6.55 4.65 7.18
CA ARG A 46 -7.72 3.77 7.33
C ARG A 46 -8.42 3.47 5.99
N ASN A 47 -8.22 4.32 4.99
CA ASN A 47 -8.98 4.26 3.73
C ASN A 47 -8.19 3.54 2.64
N LEU A 48 -6.88 3.80 2.57
CA LEU A 48 -6.03 3.30 1.50
C LEU A 48 -5.98 1.77 1.38
N PRO A 49 -5.96 0.96 2.47
CA PRO A 49 -6.06 -0.50 2.35
C PRO A 49 -7.30 -0.95 1.57
N ASN A 50 -8.46 -0.35 1.85
CA ASN A 50 -9.72 -0.68 1.18
C ASN A 50 -9.71 -0.27 -0.29
N ILE A 51 -9.14 0.89 -0.60
CA ILE A 51 -9.00 1.38 -1.99
C ILE A 51 -8.12 0.41 -2.79
N LEU A 52 -6.95 0.06 -2.25
CA LEU A 52 -6.00 -0.79 -2.95
C LEU A 52 -6.53 -2.23 -3.09
N ASN A 53 -7.16 -2.80 -2.05
CA ASN A 53 -7.71 -4.15 -2.13
C ASN A 53 -8.83 -4.29 -3.17
N LYS A 54 -9.63 -3.24 -3.43
CA LYS A 54 -10.62 -3.21 -4.53
C LYS A 54 -9.98 -3.29 -5.92
N LEU A 55 -8.73 -2.87 -6.04
CA LEU A 55 -7.96 -2.94 -7.28
C LEU A 55 -7.17 -4.25 -7.39
N SER A 56 -7.07 -5.02 -6.30
CA SER A 56 -6.21 -6.20 -6.21
C SER A 56 -6.89 -7.42 -6.81
N THR A 57 -6.12 -8.20 -7.55
CA THR A 57 -6.38 -9.62 -7.72
C THR A 57 -5.62 -10.35 -6.61
N SER A 58 -6.33 -11.17 -5.82
CA SER A 58 -5.71 -11.90 -4.73
C SER A 58 -4.62 -12.83 -5.26
N ILE A 59 -3.43 -12.73 -4.68
CA ILE A 59 -2.30 -13.62 -4.97
C ILE A 59 -1.84 -14.19 -3.66
N ASN A 60 -1.86 -15.52 -3.55
CA ASN A 60 -1.39 -16.20 -2.36
C ASN A 60 0.13 -16.01 -2.25
N LEU A 61 0.57 -15.32 -1.20
CA LEU A 61 1.99 -15.05 -0.95
C LEU A 61 2.64 -16.12 -0.08
N GLY A 62 1.85 -16.92 0.65
CA GLY A 62 2.32 -17.94 1.59
C GLY A 62 3.04 -17.38 2.83
N LYS A 63 3.23 -16.06 2.91
CA LYS A 63 3.88 -15.32 3.99
C LYS A 63 3.40 -13.88 4.00
N ASP A 64 3.50 -13.24 5.16
CA ASP A 64 3.28 -11.80 5.26
C ASP A 64 4.45 -11.05 4.60
N VAL A 65 4.12 -9.97 3.90
CA VAL A 65 5.07 -9.14 3.16
C VAL A 65 4.89 -7.69 3.57
N THR A 66 5.99 -7.00 3.88
CA THR A 66 6.00 -5.54 4.05
C THR A 66 6.76 -4.91 2.91
N ILE A 67 6.16 -3.90 2.27
CA ILE A 67 6.76 -3.14 1.19
C ILE A 67 6.76 -1.67 1.56
N ILE A 68 7.93 -1.03 1.48
CA ILE A 68 8.09 0.40 1.68
C ILE A 68 8.34 1.03 0.32
N LEU A 69 7.50 1.98 -0.05
CA LEU A 69 7.64 2.82 -1.22
C LEU A 69 8.13 4.19 -0.75
N GLN A 70 9.10 4.75 -1.45
CA GLN A 70 9.68 6.06 -1.18
C GLN A 70 9.70 6.87 -2.47
N GLN A 71 9.65 8.19 -2.36
CA GLN A 71 9.85 9.10 -3.50
C GLN A 71 11.26 8.96 -4.08
#